data_AF-A0A368JVF4-F1
#
_entry.id   AF-A0A368JVF4-F1
#
_cell.length_a   1.000
_cell.length_b   1.000
_cell.length_c   1.000
_cell.angle_alpha   90.00
_cell.angle_beta   90.00
_cell.angle_gamma   90.00
#
_symmetry.space_group_name_H-M   'P 1'
#
loop_
_entity.id
_entity.type
_entity.pdbx_description
1 polymer ?
#
loop_
_entity_poly.entity_id
_entity_poly.type
_entity_poly.pdbx_seq_one_letter_code
_entity_poly.pdbx_strand_id
1 'polypeptide(L)'
;MALRQVNVFRFAFLCALAMLAQWAFQYFLISDQLYFNSLSNQLTYERIQELIDQGKKWQWLGYALVPVLYLVKFGLVAGCLGIGYFFATSQFAFRRFFGVAIQAELVFLIPILFKLLWFLFV
;
A
#
# COMPACT_ATOMS: atom_id res chain seq x y z
N MET A 1 -15.67 -17.00 -17.22
CA MET A 1 -15.23 -15.61 -17.54
C MET A 1 -15.50 -14.63 -16.39
N ALA A 2 -16.65 -14.73 -15.69
CA ALA A 2 -17.00 -13.86 -14.55
C ALA A 2 -15.97 -13.83 -13.39
N LEU A 3 -15.37 -14.97 -13.01
CA LEU A 3 -14.33 -15.04 -11.97
C LEU A 3 -13.07 -14.21 -12.30
N ARG A 4 -12.79 -13.96 -13.59
CA ARG A 4 -11.64 -13.16 -14.04
C ARG A 4 -11.89 -11.66 -13.84
N GLN A 5 -13.10 -11.17 -14.11
CA GLN A 5 -13.43 -9.75 -13.93
C GLN A 5 -13.57 -9.38 -12.45
N VAL A 6 -14.13 -10.26 -11.62
CA VAL A 6 -14.34 -9.99 -10.19
C VAL A 6 -13.02 -9.81 -9.44
N ASN A 7 -11.98 -10.60 -9.75
CA ASN A 7 -10.67 -10.46 -9.11
C ASN A 7 -9.95 -9.17 -9.51
N VAL A 8 -10.08 -8.74 -10.77
CA VAL A 8 -9.50 -7.48 -11.24
C VAL A 8 -10.18 -6.29 -10.57
N PHE A 9 -11.52 -6.32 -10.44
CA PHE A 9 -12.26 -5.28 -9.75
C PHE A 9 -11.87 -5.18 -8.27
N ARG A 10 -11.74 -6.33 -7.58
CA ARG A 10 -11.29 -6.38 -6.18
C ARG A 10 -9.88 -5.81 -6.00
N PHE A 11 -8.96 -6.14 -6.92
CA PHE A 11 -7.61 -5.60 -6.90
C PHE A 11 -7.59 -4.09 -7.15
N ALA A 12 -8.34 -3.60 -8.13
CA ALA A 12 -8.45 -2.18 -8.42
C ALA A 12 -9.04 -1.40 -7.22
N PHE A 13 -10.07 -1.95 -6.57
CA PHE A 13 -10.67 -1.39 -5.37
C PHE A 13 -9.66 -1.31 -4.21
N LEU A 14 -8.88 -2.37 -3.99
CA LEU A 14 -7.81 -2.37 -2.98
C LEU A 14 -6.73 -1.34 -3.25
N CYS A 15 -6.26 -1.22 -4.49
CA CYS A 15 -5.30 -0.20 -4.86
C CYS A 15 -5.85 1.20 -4.61
N ALA A 16 -7.10 1.47 -5.03
CA ALA A 16 -7.75 2.76 -4.79
C ALA A 16 -7.86 3.07 -3.30
N LEU A 17 -8.25 2.08 -2.50
CA LEU A 17 -8.43 2.26 -1.06
C LEU A 17 -7.08 2.42 -0.32
N ALA A 18 -6.04 1.73 -0.76
CA ALA A 18 -4.67 1.93 -0.26
C ALA A 18 -4.12 3.32 -0.60
N MET A 19 -4.35 3.80 -1.83
CA MET A 19 -3.97 5.16 -2.23
C MET A 19 -4.72 6.22 -1.43
N LEU A 20 -6.02 6.00 -1.18
CA LEU A 20 -6.83 6.88 -0.31
C LEU A 20 -6.32 6.88 1.14
N ALA A 21 -5.97 5.71 1.68
CA ALA A 21 -5.40 5.61 3.03
C ALA A 21 -4.04 6.32 3.12
N GLN A 22 -3.19 6.20 2.09
CA GLN A 22 -1.91 6.89 2.03
C GLN A 22 -2.09 8.41 1.93
N TRP A 23 -3.04 8.87 1.11
CA TRP A 23 -3.39 10.28 1.00
C TRP A 23 -3.93 10.84 2.33
N ALA A 24 -4.82 10.09 3.01
CA ALA A 24 -5.32 10.47 4.32
C ALA A 24 -4.20 10.53 5.37
N PHE A 25 -3.28 9.56 5.38
CA PHE A 25 -2.09 9.60 6.23
C PHE A 25 -1.27 10.87 5.97
N GLN A 26 -1.01 11.17 4.70
CA GLN A 26 -0.20 12.32 4.36
C GLN A 26 -0.88 13.64 4.76
N TYR A 27 -2.17 13.78 4.50
CA TYR A 27 -2.92 15.00 4.80
C TYR A 27 -3.15 15.22 6.30
N PHE A 28 -3.49 14.17 7.05
CA PHE A 28 -3.83 14.28 8.46
C PHE A 28 -2.62 14.18 9.40
N LEU A 29 -1.61 13.37 9.07
CA LEU A 29 -0.48 13.11 9.97
C LEU A 29 0.80 13.83 9.56
N ILE A 30 1.04 14.01 8.27
CA ILE A 30 2.29 14.55 7.75
C ILE A 30 2.04 15.97 7.26
N SER A 31 1.75 16.87 8.20
CA SER A 31 1.74 18.31 7.92
C SER A 31 3.16 18.79 7.63
N ASP A 32 3.32 19.73 6.69
CA ASP A 32 4.61 20.40 6.43
C ASP A 32 5.18 21.00 7.75
N GLN A 33 4.31 21.41 8.69
CA GLN A 33 4.72 21.86 10.03
C GLN A 33 5.33 20.76 10.90
N LEU A 34 4.97 19.49 10.72
CA LEU A 34 5.57 18.38 11.46
C LEU A 34 7.00 18.13 10.98
N TYR A 35 7.23 18.21 9.67
CA TYR A 35 8.59 18.16 9.10
C TYR A 35 9.44 19.31 9.62
N PHE A 36 8.90 20.54 9.58
CA PHE A 36 9.61 21.68 10.13
C PHE A 36 9.89 21.54 11.62
N ASN A 37 8.94 21.09 12.46
CA ASN A 37 9.20 20.89 13.89
C ASN A 37 10.18 19.75 14.19
N SER A 38 10.17 18.67 13.42
CA SER A 38 11.06 17.53 13.60
C SER A 38 12.50 17.82 13.14
N LEU A 39 12.66 18.59 12.07
CA LEU A 39 13.95 18.79 11.39
C LEU A 39 14.55 20.18 11.61
N SER A 40 13.81 21.16 12.14
CA SER A 40 14.33 22.50 12.45
C SER A 40 15.54 22.49 13.39
N ASN A 41 15.61 21.49 14.28
CA ASN A 41 16.74 21.31 15.20
C ASN A 41 17.99 20.71 14.54
N GLN A 42 17.88 20.20 13.31
CA GLN A 42 18.95 19.47 12.62
C GLN A 42 19.33 20.09 11.27
N LEU A 43 18.43 20.85 10.64
CA LEU A 43 18.58 21.38 9.29
C LEU A 43 18.09 22.82 9.22
N THR A 44 18.76 23.62 8.40
CA THR A 44 18.33 25.00 8.11
C THR A 44 17.00 25.00 7.36
N TYR A 45 16.22 26.07 7.55
CA TYR A 45 14.90 26.23 6.95
C TYR A 45 14.91 26.04 5.42
N GLU A 46 15.89 26.60 4.70
CA GLU A 46 15.97 26.44 3.24
C GLU A 46 16.13 24.99 2.83
N ARG A 47 16.88 24.20 3.60
CA ARG A 47 17.13 22.80 3.27
C ARG A 47 15.91 21.92 3.51
N ILE A 48 15.11 22.24 4.53
CA ILE A 48 13.84 21.56 4.79
C ILE A 48 12.84 21.86 3.67
N GLN A 49 12.74 23.12 3.23
CA GLN A 49 11.87 23.51 2.12
C GLN A 49 12.25 22.78 0.82
N GLU A 50 13.55 22.72 0.51
CA GLU A 50 14.07 22.04 -0.68
C GLU A 50 13.76 20.53 -0.66
N LEU A 51 13.86 19.88 0.51
CA LEU A 51 13.51 18.47 0.68
C LEU A 51 12.00 18.22 0.49
N ILE A 52 11.15 19.10 1.01
CA ILE A 52 9.69 19.00 0.85
C ILE A 52 9.30 19.14 -0.64
N ASP A 53 9.88 20.11 -1.35
CA ASP A 53 9.59 20.34 -2.77
C ASP A 53 10.08 19.20 -3.66
N GLN A 54 11.27 18.66 -3.37
CA GLN A 54 11.75 17.45 -4.02
C GLN A 54 10.81 16.27 -3.74
N GLY A 55 10.42 16.06 -2.48
CA GLY A 55 9.47 15.01 -2.11
C GLY A 55 8.13 15.11 -2.86
N LYS A 56 7.55 16.31 -2.95
CA LYS A 56 6.32 16.58 -3.71
C LYS A 56 6.46 16.18 -5.18
N LYS A 57 7.62 16.46 -5.80
CA LYS A 57 7.90 16.08 -7.19
C LYS A 57 7.99 14.57 -7.43
N TRP A 58 8.30 13.75 -6.43
CA TRP A 58 8.38 12.29 -6.57
C TRP A 58 7.13 11.54 -6.08
N GLN A 59 6.15 12.24 -5.48
CA GLN A 59 4.92 11.63 -4.98
C GLN A 59 4.13 10.88 -6.05
N TRP A 60 4.04 11.42 -7.27
CA TRP A 60 3.34 10.76 -8.38
C TRP A 60 3.98 9.41 -8.76
N LEU A 61 5.32 9.31 -8.67
CA LEU A 61 6.03 8.04 -8.87
C LEU A 61 5.69 7.05 -7.75
N GLY A 62 5.59 7.54 -6.51
CA GLY A 62 5.11 6.75 -5.37
C GLY A 62 3.72 6.16 -5.62
N TYR A 63 2.77 6.97 -6.07
CA TYR A 63 1.41 6.51 -6.41
C TYR A 63 1.38 5.50 -7.56
N ALA A 64 2.23 5.66 -8.58
CA ALA A 64 2.36 4.69 -9.68
C ALA A 64 3.02 3.36 -9.23
N LEU A 65 3.89 3.41 -8.22
CA LEU A 65 4.61 2.24 -7.72
C LEU A 65 3.73 1.35 -6.83
N VAL A 66 2.74 1.92 -6.12
CA VAL A 66 1.78 1.18 -5.26
C VAL A 66 1.17 -0.05 -5.96
N PRO A 67 0.51 0.06 -7.14
CA PRO A 67 -0.09 -1.09 -7.81
C PRO A 67 0.95 -2.14 -8.25
N VAL A 68 2.16 -1.71 -8.62
CA VAL A 68 3.25 -2.61 -9.02
C VAL A 68 3.73 -3.41 -7.81
N LEU A 69 3.95 -2.75 -6.66
CA LEU A 69 4.35 -3.42 -5.42
C LEU A 69 3.28 -4.41 -4.95
N TYR A 70 2.00 -4.05 -5.07
CA TYR A 70 0.90 -4.94 -4.72
C TYR A 70 0.82 -6.15 -5.64
N LEU A 71 1.03 -5.97 -6.95
CA LEU A 71 1.13 -7.08 -7.90
C LEU A 71 2.25 -8.05 -7.53
N VAL A 72 3.45 -7.53 -7.23
CA VAL A 72 4.59 -8.35 -6.82
C VAL A 72 4.28 -9.07 -5.50
N LYS A 73 3.76 -8.36 -4.50
CA LYS A 73 3.41 -8.91 -3.19
C LYS A 73 2.40 -10.05 -3.30
N PHE A 74 1.28 -9.84 -3.99
CA PHE A 74 0.27 -10.89 -4.15
C PHE A 74 0.75 -12.00 -5.07
N GLY A 75 1.59 -11.69 -6.05
CA GLY A 75 2.24 -12.68 -6.90
C GLY A 75 3.12 -13.63 -6.10
N LEU A 76 3.91 -13.09 -5.16
CA LEU A 76 4.73 -13.90 -4.25
C LEU A 76 3.87 -14.78 -3.34
N VAL A 77 2.85 -14.22 -2.68
CA VAL A 77 1.95 -14.99 -1.80
C VAL A 77 1.24 -16.10 -2.56
N ALA A 78 0.67 -15.78 -3.73
CA ALA A 78 0.00 -16.75 -4.58
C ALA A 78 0.96 -17.80 -5.15
N GLY A 79 2.21 -17.42 -5.43
CA GLY A 79 3.28 -18.32 -5.86
C GLY A 79 3.64 -19.32 -4.77
N CYS A 80 3.90 -18.85 -3.55
CA CYS A 80 4.20 -19.71 -2.41
C CYS A 80 3.06 -20.70 -2.13
N LEU A 81 1.81 -20.22 -2.07
CA LEU A 81 0.65 -21.09 -1.87
C LEU A 81 0.43 -22.05 -3.04
N GLY A 82 0.64 -21.59 -4.27
CA GLY A 82 0.51 -22.39 -5.48
C GLY A 82 1.53 -23.52 -5.56
N ILE A 83 2.78 -23.26 -5.16
CA ILE A 83 3.83 -24.29 -5.07
C ILE A 83 3.49 -25.31 -3.98
N GLY A 84 3.08 -24.86 -2.80
CA GLY A 84 2.67 -25.77 -1.71
C GLY A 84 1.51 -26.68 -2.12
N TYR A 85 0.52 -26.12 -2.82
CA TYR A 85 -0.61 -26.89 -3.35
C TYR A 85 -0.20 -27.86 -4.47
N PHE A 86 0.73 -27.44 -5.33
CA PHE A 86 1.25 -28.30 -6.40
C PHE A 86 1.95 -29.56 -5.85
N PHE A 87 2.71 -29.43 -4.77
CA PHE A 87 3.33 -30.57 -4.10
C PHE A 87 2.29 -31.53 -3.48
N ALA A 88 1.16 -31.01 -3.02
CA ALA A 88 0.12 -31.81 -2.36
C ALA A 88 -0.82 -32.53 -3.35
N THR A 89 -1.12 -31.92 -4.50
CA THR A 89 -2.20 -32.39 -5.41
C THR A 89 -1.77 -32.53 -6.86
N SER A 90 -0.50 -32.25 -7.20
CA SER A 90 0.05 -32.22 -8.57
C SER A 90 -0.70 -31.30 -9.55
N GLN A 91 -1.56 -30.42 -9.03
CA GLN A 91 -2.30 -29.43 -9.82
C GLN A 91 -1.82 -28.03 -9.47
N PHE A 92 -1.71 -27.17 -10.47
CA PHE A 92 -1.29 -25.78 -10.28
C PHE A 92 -2.50 -24.84 -10.32
N ALA A 93 -2.77 -24.14 -9.22
CA ALA A 93 -3.97 -23.30 -9.06
C ALA A 93 -3.68 -21.84 -8.64
N PHE A 94 -2.66 -21.21 -9.24
CA PHE A 94 -2.22 -19.84 -8.93
C PHE A 94 -3.35 -18.81 -8.88
N ARG A 95 -4.30 -18.86 -9.82
CA ARG A 95 -5.40 -17.88 -9.92
C ARG A 95 -6.31 -17.87 -8.70
N ARG A 96 -6.52 -19.02 -8.06
CA ARG A 96 -7.34 -19.13 -6.85
C ARG A 96 -6.61 -18.51 -5.66
N PHE A 97 -5.33 -18.84 -5.50
CA PHE A 97 -4.50 -18.30 -4.42
C PHE A 97 -4.25 -16.80 -4.55
N PHE A 98 -4.17 -16.26 -5.77
CA PHE A 98 -4.11 -14.81 -5.97
C PHE A 98 -5.37 -14.10 -5.48
N GLY A 99 -6.56 -14.67 -5.71
CA GLY A 99 -7.81 -14.15 -5.15
C GLY A 99 -7.86 -14.20 -3.62
N VAL A 100 -7.32 -15.27 -3.02
CA VAL A 100 -7.21 -15.40 -1.56
C VAL A 100 -6.22 -14.37 -0.99
N ALA A 101 -5.07 -14.17 -1.64
CA ALA A 101 -4.08 -13.18 -1.21
C ALA A 101 -4.66 -11.75 -1.19
N ILE A 102 -5.45 -11.39 -2.21
CA ILE A 102 -6.21 -10.14 -2.27
C ILE A 102 -7.17 -10.01 -1.07
N GLN A 103 -7.92 -11.06 -0.75
CA GLN A 103 -8.85 -11.03 0.39
C GLN A 103 -8.14 -10.95 1.74
N ALA A 104 -6.99 -11.61 1.89
CA ALA A 104 -6.18 -11.53 3.09
C ALA A 104 -5.63 -10.12 3.33
N GLU A 105 -5.29 -9.38 2.27
CA GLU A 105 -4.81 -7.99 2.40
C GLU A 105 -5.85 -7.07 3.04
N LEU A 106 -7.15 -7.29 2.81
CA LEU A 106 -8.20 -6.51 3.45
C LEU A 106 -8.14 -6.61 4.99
N VAL A 107 -7.70 -7.76 5.53
CA VAL A 107 -7.51 -7.95 6.97
C VAL A 107 -6.28 -7.16 7.45
N PHE A 108 -5.20 -7.17 6.67
CA PHE A 108 -3.97 -6.41 6.98
C PHE A 108 -4.16 -4.89 6.92
N LEU A 109 -5.22 -4.43 6.27
CA LEU A 109 -5.53 -3.01 6.18
C LEU A 109 -6.14 -2.45 7.48
N ILE A 110 -6.85 -3.28 8.25
CA ILE A 110 -7.47 -2.89 9.52
C ILE A 110 -6.47 -2.21 10.50
N PRO A 111 -5.29 -2.79 10.79
CA PRO A 111 -4.33 -2.15 11.69
C PRO A 111 -3.78 -0.81 11.16
N ILE A 112 -3.73 -0.61 9.84
CA ILE A 112 -3.33 0.68 9.24
C ILE A 112 -4.37 1.75 9.55
N LEU A 113 -5.65 1.42 9.39
CA LEU A 113 -6.76 2.32 9.74
C LEU A 113 -6.78 2.63 11.24
N PHE A 114 -6.52 1.62 12.07
CA PHE A 114 -6.47 1.79 13.52
C PHE A 114 -5.35 2.74 13.96
N LYS A 115 -4.16 2.62 13.35
CA LYS A 115 -3.06 3.57 13.58
C LYS A 115 -3.43 4.99 13.17
N LEU A 116 -4.05 5.16 11.99
CA LEU A 116 -4.48 6.48 11.52
C LEU A 116 -5.45 7.14 12.50
N LEU A 117 -6.46 6.40 12.96
CA LEU A 117 -7.41 6.89 13.95
C LEU A 117 -6.71 7.26 15.26
N TRP A 118 -5.86 6.37 15.78
CA TRP A 118 -5.16 6.62 17.04
C TRP A 118 -4.35 7.92 17.01
N PHE A 119 -3.52 8.13 16.00
CA PHE A 119 -2.71 9.35 15.89
C PHE A 119 -3.50 10.60 15.49
N LEU A 120 -4.74 10.47 15.00
CA LEU A 120 -5.59 11.63 14.76
C LEU A 120 -6.22 12.15 16.06
N PHE A 121 -6.50 11.25 17.00
CA PHE A 121 -7.17 11.57 18.27
C PHE A 121 -6.21 11.81 19.43
N VAL A 122 -4.94 11.40 19.31
CA VAL A 122 -3.85 11.63 20.28
C VAL A 122 -2.96 12.75 19.80
#